data_AF-A0AAU5Y7P1-F1
#
_entry.id   AF-A0AAU5Y7P1-F1
#
_cell.length_a   1.000
_cell.length_b   1.000
_cell.length_c   1.000
_cell.angle_alpha   90.00
_cell.angle_beta   90.00
_cell.angle_gamma   90.00
#
_symmetry.space_group_name_H-M   'P 1'
#
loop_
_entity.id
_entity.type
_entity.pdbx_description
1 polymer ?
#
loop_
_entity_poly.entity_id
_entity_poly.type
_entity_poly.pdbx_seq_one_letter_code
_entity_poly.pdbx_strand_id
1 'polypeptide(L)'
;MTSTVRSLVAVAFALVIPFAVPVTASAQDTPAPECPADLDCRFVPAAYDWSSTDHSNPNNYGNYDPANRPDDGQQIKYIVIHDTESLPSSTAGPYDQAIATFQKPSSGSSAHYVIRSSDGQVTQMVPTKDVAWHAGNWTMNEHSIGIEHEGIATQGGTWYTEQMYRASAELVKYLAAKYHIPLDRRHILGHEDISRERTTNFAAAHWDPGPYWDWNHYMDLLGAPTKATGPADSQVVTIRPDFATNQPELTDCASAPCTTLPAHGANFVYLHTAPDAASPLITDRVVHPDGTAGTTAIDDWSDKAVAGRSYVLAGEQGDWTAIWYGGQQAWFENPGHRATVPARAQRVTAATSVPLYGRAFPEQSEYPAEIPFDPIWTVGAIPWTLPAGQSYVVTGEFRAENYYARFDPAGVPANHTLVTGAAMYLQLSYNHRVVYVKASDVQPC
;
A
#
# COMPACT_ATOMS: atom_id res chain seq x y z
N MET A 1 -47.15 -77.55 -7.86
CA MET A 1 -46.22 -76.80 -8.73
C MET A 1 -47.06 -75.86 -9.58
N THR A 2 -47.26 -74.64 -9.11
CA THR A 2 -47.95 -73.58 -9.85
C THR A 2 -47.42 -72.26 -9.34
N SER A 3 -46.63 -71.61 -10.19
CA SER A 3 -46.14 -70.24 -10.03
C SER A 3 -47.35 -69.30 -10.01
N THR A 4 -47.45 -68.46 -8.98
CA THR A 4 -48.38 -67.32 -8.97
C THR A 4 -47.58 -66.06 -8.70
N VAL A 5 -47.50 -65.22 -9.72
CA VAL A 5 -46.94 -63.87 -9.67
C VAL A 5 -47.82 -63.01 -8.77
N ARG A 6 -47.23 -62.35 -7.78
CA ARG A 6 -47.79 -61.15 -7.13
C ARG A 6 -46.73 -60.07 -7.08
N SER A 7 -46.96 -59.02 -7.85
CA SER A 7 -46.23 -57.76 -7.81
C SER A 7 -46.31 -57.16 -6.40
N LEU A 8 -45.16 -56.95 -5.75
CA LEU A 8 -45.04 -55.99 -4.67
C LEU A 8 -44.60 -54.66 -5.26
N VAL A 9 -45.49 -53.67 -5.17
CA VAL A 9 -45.18 -52.26 -5.30
C VAL A 9 -44.37 -51.87 -4.07
N ALA A 10 -43.07 -51.60 -4.24
CA ALA A 10 -42.25 -50.97 -3.21
C ALA A 10 -42.52 -49.46 -3.27
N VAL A 11 -43.19 -48.93 -2.23
CA VAL A 11 -43.30 -47.50 -1.99
C VAL A 11 -41.93 -47.02 -1.50
N ALA A 12 -41.19 -46.34 -2.36
CA ALA A 12 -39.99 -45.62 -1.95
C ALA A 12 -40.43 -44.33 -1.22
N PHE A 13 -40.26 -44.30 0.10
CA PHE A 13 -40.28 -43.05 0.85
C PHE A 13 -39.03 -42.25 0.48
N ALA A 14 -39.20 -41.24 -0.39
CA ALA A 14 -38.19 -40.21 -0.59
C ALA A 14 -38.12 -39.38 0.70
N LEU A 15 -37.08 -39.59 1.49
CA LEU A 15 -36.74 -38.70 2.59
C LEU A 15 -36.19 -37.40 1.98
N VAL A 16 -37.07 -36.41 1.78
CA VAL A 16 -36.66 -35.05 1.44
C VAL A 16 -36.06 -34.45 2.70
N ILE A 17 -34.74 -34.53 2.84
CA ILE A 17 -34.01 -33.70 3.79
C ILE A 17 -34.04 -32.28 3.21
N PRO A 18 -34.67 -31.30 3.88
CA PRO A 18 -34.55 -29.93 3.43
C PRO A 18 -33.10 -29.52 3.66
N PHE A 19 -32.33 -29.37 2.58
CA PHE A 19 -31.14 -28.54 2.64
C PHE A 19 -31.63 -27.15 3.05
N ALA A 20 -31.34 -26.77 4.29
CA ALA A 20 -31.39 -25.39 4.69
C ALA A 20 -30.35 -24.65 3.85
N VAL A 21 -30.80 -24.08 2.74
CA VAL A 21 -30.07 -23.01 2.06
C VAL A 21 -29.92 -21.93 3.12
N PRO A 22 -28.69 -21.54 3.52
CA PRO A 22 -28.53 -20.38 4.39
C PRO A 22 -29.27 -19.23 3.72
N VAL A 23 -30.16 -18.59 4.47
CA VAL A 23 -30.94 -17.46 4.00
C VAL A 23 -29.97 -16.45 3.41
N THR A 24 -29.95 -16.39 2.09
CA THR A 24 -29.25 -15.36 1.34
C THR A 24 -29.86 -14.04 1.78
N ALA A 25 -29.00 -13.11 2.19
CA ALA A 25 -29.38 -11.73 2.41
C ALA A 25 -30.26 -11.29 1.25
N SER A 26 -31.46 -10.77 1.57
CA SER A 26 -32.37 -10.29 0.55
C SER A 26 -31.65 -9.22 -0.27
N ALA A 27 -31.90 -9.18 -1.59
CA ALA A 27 -31.33 -8.20 -2.52
C ALA A 27 -31.75 -6.73 -2.23
N GLN A 28 -32.21 -6.41 -1.02
CA GLN A 28 -32.70 -5.09 -0.61
C GLN A 28 -31.82 -4.33 0.39
N ASP A 29 -30.73 -4.90 0.91
CA ASP A 29 -29.88 -4.23 1.92
C ASP A 29 -28.41 -4.04 1.51
N THR A 30 -28.04 -4.25 0.24
CA THR A 30 -26.67 -3.96 -0.21
C THR A 30 -26.49 -2.44 -0.29
N PRO A 31 -25.58 -1.82 0.49
CA PRO A 31 -25.32 -0.38 0.39
C PRO A 31 -24.97 0.02 -1.04
N ALA A 32 -25.44 1.19 -1.46
CA ALA A 32 -24.99 1.76 -2.72
C ALA A 32 -23.46 2.01 -2.63
N PRO A 33 -22.68 1.68 -3.68
CA PRO A 33 -21.25 1.91 -3.66
C PRO A 33 -20.95 3.41 -3.61
N GLU A 34 -19.92 3.77 -2.86
CA GLU A 34 -19.42 5.12 -2.67
C GLU A 34 -18.48 5.49 -3.82
N CYS A 35 -19.04 5.89 -4.96
CA CYS A 35 -18.24 6.23 -6.13
C CYS A 35 -18.93 7.28 -7.03
N PRO A 36 -18.25 7.81 -8.08
CA PRO A 36 -18.89 8.66 -9.08
C PRO A 36 -20.09 7.99 -9.74
N ALA A 37 -21.15 8.75 -10.00
CA ALA A 37 -22.38 8.21 -10.61
C ALA A 37 -22.18 7.63 -12.02
N ASP A 38 -21.18 8.12 -12.75
CA ASP A 38 -20.89 7.70 -14.13
C ASP A 38 -19.91 6.52 -14.21
N LEU A 39 -19.39 6.05 -13.07
CA LEU A 39 -18.47 4.92 -12.99
C LEU A 39 -19.23 3.60 -12.77
N ASP A 40 -18.87 2.53 -13.48
CA ASP A 40 -19.49 1.20 -13.27
C ASP A 40 -19.04 0.63 -11.92
N CYS A 41 -19.81 0.93 -10.89
CA CYS A 41 -19.56 0.49 -9.53
C CYS A 41 -20.60 -0.51 -9.04
N ARG A 42 -20.12 -1.52 -8.32
CA ARG A 42 -20.95 -2.39 -7.48
C ARG A 42 -20.39 -2.47 -6.07
N PHE A 43 -21.22 -2.87 -5.12
CA PHE A 43 -20.80 -3.19 -3.76
C PHE A 43 -20.88 -4.70 -3.54
N VAL A 44 -19.76 -5.32 -3.16
CA VAL A 44 -19.67 -6.73 -2.79
C VAL A 44 -18.88 -6.80 -1.49
N PRO A 45 -19.51 -7.04 -0.33
CA PRO A 45 -18.86 -6.84 0.96
C PRO A 45 -17.67 -7.78 1.16
N ALA A 46 -16.59 -7.26 1.74
CA ALA A 46 -15.58 -8.07 2.42
C ALA A 46 -16.21 -8.77 3.63
N ALA A 47 -15.63 -9.89 4.04
CA ALA A 47 -16.15 -10.66 5.15
C ALA A 47 -15.84 -9.99 6.50
N TYR A 48 -16.86 -9.88 7.35
CA TYR A 48 -16.72 -9.48 8.74
C TYR A 48 -17.33 -10.56 9.63
N ASP A 49 -16.50 -11.54 9.97
CA ASP A 49 -16.86 -12.68 10.81
C ASP A 49 -15.61 -13.19 11.54
N TRP A 50 -15.78 -14.15 12.44
CA TRP A 50 -14.66 -14.87 13.05
C TRP A 50 -13.77 -15.51 11.97
N SER A 51 -12.45 -15.31 12.10
CA SER A 51 -11.46 -15.88 11.19
C SER A 51 -11.10 -17.33 11.52
N SER A 52 -11.62 -17.84 12.64
CA SER A 52 -11.38 -19.14 13.22
C SER A 52 -12.65 -19.69 13.85
N THR A 53 -12.78 -21.01 13.94
CA THR A 53 -13.87 -21.66 14.72
C THR A 53 -13.68 -21.51 16.23
N ASP A 54 -12.49 -21.14 16.68
CA ASP A 54 -12.21 -20.78 18.08
C ASP A 54 -12.44 -19.28 18.29
N HIS A 55 -13.55 -18.97 18.95
CA HIS A 55 -14.00 -17.60 19.24
C HIS A 55 -13.49 -17.07 20.59
N SER A 56 -12.50 -17.72 21.21
CA SER A 56 -11.95 -17.30 22.50
C SER A 56 -11.06 -16.06 22.42
N ASN A 57 -10.47 -15.78 21.25
CA ASN A 57 -9.58 -14.65 21.05
C ASN A 57 -10.29 -13.55 20.23
N PRO A 58 -10.65 -12.41 20.84
CA PRO A 58 -11.36 -11.32 20.16
C PRO A 58 -10.55 -10.63 19.04
N ASN A 59 -9.27 -10.98 18.87
CA ASN A 59 -8.44 -10.57 17.73
C ASN A 59 -8.64 -11.44 16.48
N ASN A 60 -9.31 -12.58 16.58
CA ASN A 60 -9.44 -13.55 15.49
C ASN A 60 -10.70 -13.28 14.65
N TYR A 61 -10.75 -12.16 13.95
CA TYR A 61 -11.86 -11.82 13.04
C TYR A 61 -11.34 -11.28 11.71
N GLY A 62 -12.26 -11.11 10.77
CA GLY A 62 -11.96 -10.91 9.37
C GLY A 62 -11.85 -9.45 8.93
N ASN A 63 -10.74 -9.23 8.22
CA ASN A 63 -10.53 -8.37 7.06
C ASN A 63 -10.63 -6.86 7.20
N TYR A 64 -11.42 -6.31 8.12
CA TYR A 64 -11.49 -4.87 8.34
C TYR A 64 -12.03 -4.54 9.74
N ASP A 65 -11.80 -3.31 10.18
CA ASP A 65 -12.32 -2.79 11.44
C ASP A 65 -13.45 -1.79 11.20
N PRO A 66 -14.67 -2.05 11.69
CA PRO A 66 -15.73 -1.06 11.67
C PRO A 66 -15.28 0.22 12.38
N ALA A 67 -15.53 1.35 11.73
CA ALA A 67 -15.18 2.67 12.22
C ALA A 67 -16.17 3.72 11.70
N ASN A 68 -15.88 4.99 11.96
CA ASN A 68 -16.70 6.10 11.49
C ASN A 68 -15.83 7.24 10.97
N ARG A 69 -14.79 6.92 10.19
CA ARG A 69 -13.84 7.91 9.70
C ARG A 69 -14.48 8.85 8.66
N PRO A 70 -14.20 10.16 8.69
CA PRO A 70 -13.36 10.88 9.66
C PRO A 70 -14.12 11.43 10.87
N ASP A 71 -15.41 11.12 11.02
CA ASP A 71 -16.29 11.65 12.05
C ASP A 71 -15.93 11.16 13.47
N ASP A 72 -15.19 10.05 13.58
CA ASP A 72 -14.58 9.55 14.83
C ASP A 72 -13.29 10.29 15.22
N GLY A 73 -12.86 11.28 14.43
CA GLY A 73 -11.66 12.08 14.65
C GLY A 73 -10.42 11.55 13.94
N GLN A 74 -10.45 10.34 13.36
CA GLN A 74 -9.33 9.78 12.60
C GLN A 74 -9.40 10.22 11.13
N GLN A 75 -8.40 10.97 10.67
CA GLN A 75 -8.41 11.51 9.31
C GLN A 75 -8.03 10.46 8.25
N ILE A 76 -8.77 10.43 7.15
CA ILE A 76 -8.34 9.73 5.93
C ILE A 76 -7.43 10.69 5.15
N LYS A 77 -6.14 10.40 5.16
CA LYS A 77 -5.07 11.25 4.60
C LYS A 77 -4.51 10.73 3.29
N TYR A 78 -4.65 9.43 3.02
CA TYR A 78 -3.97 8.77 1.89
C TYR A 78 -4.93 7.91 1.06
N ILE A 79 -4.54 7.70 -0.19
CA ILE A 79 -5.07 6.62 -1.03
C ILE A 79 -3.88 5.75 -1.41
N VAL A 80 -3.98 4.44 -1.19
CA VAL A 80 -2.92 3.49 -1.51
C VAL A 80 -3.34 2.65 -2.71
N ILE A 81 -2.51 2.68 -3.74
CA ILE A 81 -2.65 1.94 -4.99
C ILE A 81 -1.90 0.62 -4.83
N HIS A 82 -2.61 -0.45 -5.12
CA HIS A 82 -2.12 -1.82 -5.11
C HIS A 82 -2.37 -2.46 -6.47
N ASP A 83 -1.67 -3.55 -6.74
CA ASP A 83 -2.20 -4.58 -7.62
C ASP A 83 -2.50 -5.87 -6.85
N THR A 84 -3.39 -6.70 -7.42
CA THR A 84 -3.99 -7.79 -6.66
C THR A 84 -3.08 -9.00 -6.46
N GLU A 85 -2.01 -9.14 -7.24
CA GLU A 85 -1.14 -10.33 -7.34
C GLU A 85 -1.91 -11.66 -7.41
N SER A 86 -3.14 -11.61 -7.93
CA SER A 86 -4.10 -12.70 -7.84
C SER A 86 -4.06 -13.54 -9.10
N LEU A 87 -3.73 -14.82 -8.96
CA LEU A 87 -3.80 -15.79 -10.06
C LEU A 87 -5.23 -16.33 -10.24
N PRO A 88 -5.63 -16.72 -11.46
CA PRO A 88 -6.93 -17.36 -11.66
C PRO A 88 -7.01 -18.69 -10.90
N SER A 89 -8.22 -19.06 -10.46
CA SER A 89 -8.52 -20.40 -9.95
C SER A 89 -9.29 -21.21 -10.99
N SER A 90 -9.66 -22.46 -10.66
CA SER A 90 -10.47 -23.30 -11.54
C SER A 90 -11.88 -22.76 -11.79
N THR A 91 -12.34 -21.79 -11.00
CA THR A 91 -13.72 -21.28 -11.05
C THR A 91 -13.82 -19.75 -11.11
N ALA A 92 -12.71 -19.01 -11.03
CA ALA A 92 -12.71 -17.55 -11.04
C ALA A 92 -11.48 -16.98 -11.75
N GLY A 93 -11.66 -15.91 -12.52
CA GLY A 93 -10.54 -15.11 -13.04
C GLY A 93 -9.85 -14.29 -11.94
N PRO A 94 -8.72 -13.63 -12.23
CA PRO A 94 -7.94 -12.85 -11.26
C PRO A 94 -8.75 -11.82 -10.46
N TYR A 95 -9.56 -11.01 -11.14
CA TYR A 95 -10.47 -10.04 -10.52
C TYR A 95 -11.43 -10.67 -9.49
N ASP A 96 -12.18 -11.69 -9.91
CA ASP A 96 -13.15 -12.36 -9.03
C ASP A 96 -12.43 -13.16 -7.93
N GLN A 97 -11.20 -13.61 -8.17
CA GLN A 97 -10.37 -14.28 -7.17
C GLN A 97 -9.92 -13.32 -6.07
N ALA A 98 -9.55 -12.08 -6.40
CA ALA A 98 -9.24 -11.05 -5.41
C ALA A 98 -10.46 -10.76 -4.51
N ILE A 99 -11.63 -10.58 -5.13
CA ILE A 99 -12.90 -10.39 -4.41
C ILE A 99 -13.20 -11.61 -3.50
N ALA A 100 -13.09 -12.82 -4.03
CA ALA A 100 -13.33 -14.04 -3.27
C ALA A 100 -12.35 -14.25 -2.11
N THR A 101 -11.13 -13.71 -2.21
CA THR A 101 -10.16 -13.70 -1.10
C THR A 101 -10.66 -12.80 0.04
N PHE A 102 -11.10 -11.58 -0.27
CA PHE A 102 -11.61 -10.65 0.75
C PHE A 102 -12.97 -11.06 1.34
N GLN A 103 -13.68 -12.01 0.70
CA GLN A 103 -14.88 -12.66 1.22
C GLN A 103 -14.61 -13.84 2.15
N LYS A 104 -13.34 -14.18 2.42
CA LYS A 104 -12.97 -15.19 3.43
C LYS A 104 -12.56 -14.48 4.71
N PRO A 105 -13.26 -14.66 5.85
CA PRO A 105 -12.87 -14.06 7.13
C PRO A 105 -11.44 -14.40 7.57
N SER A 106 -10.92 -15.54 7.09
CA SER A 106 -9.56 -16.00 7.40
C SER A 106 -8.47 -15.44 6.48
N SER A 107 -8.77 -14.59 5.49
CA SER A 107 -7.72 -14.00 4.64
C SER A 107 -6.82 -13.05 5.42
N GLY A 108 -7.37 -12.32 6.40
CA GLY A 108 -6.61 -11.33 7.16
C GLY A 108 -6.22 -10.11 6.32
N SER A 109 -6.95 -9.87 5.23
CA SER A 109 -6.73 -8.75 4.32
C SER A 109 -8.01 -8.35 3.60
N SER A 110 -8.10 -7.06 3.26
CA SER A 110 -9.11 -6.50 2.36
C SER A 110 -8.62 -5.19 1.77
N ALA A 111 -9.33 -4.70 0.76
CA ALA A 111 -9.23 -3.32 0.29
C ALA A 111 -10.62 -2.68 0.24
N HIS A 112 -10.67 -1.36 0.13
CA HIS A 112 -11.94 -0.67 -0.03
C HIS A 112 -12.51 -0.89 -1.43
N TYR A 113 -11.65 -0.96 -2.45
CA TYR A 113 -12.05 -1.14 -3.84
C TYR A 113 -11.16 -2.14 -4.57
N VAL A 114 -11.72 -2.83 -5.56
CA VAL A 114 -11.01 -3.64 -6.56
C VAL A 114 -11.43 -3.19 -7.96
N ILE A 115 -10.47 -2.90 -8.84
CA ILE A 115 -10.71 -2.41 -10.20
C ILE A 115 -10.30 -3.46 -11.23
N ARG A 116 -11.20 -3.79 -12.15
CA ARG A 116 -10.95 -4.78 -13.21
C ARG A 116 -10.12 -4.18 -14.33
N SER A 117 -9.14 -4.92 -14.80
CA SER A 117 -8.20 -4.49 -15.85
C SER A 117 -8.89 -4.32 -17.20
N SER A 118 -9.80 -5.22 -17.58
CA SER A 118 -10.33 -5.27 -18.95
C SER A 118 -11.26 -4.11 -19.33
N ASP A 119 -12.01 -3.56 -18.39
CA ASP A 119 -13.06 -2.56 -18.64
C ASP A 119 -13.16 -1.45 -17.58
N GLY A 120 -12.36 -1.51 -16.51
CA GLY A 120 -12.38 -0.51 -15.44
C GLY A 120 -13.54 -0.64 -14.47
N GLN A 121 -14.30 -1.75 -14.44
CA GLN A 121 -15.33 -1.95 -13.42
C GLN A 121 -14.74 -1.85 -12.02
N VAL A 122 -15.43 -1.12 -11.14
CA VAL A 122 -15.07 -0.94 -9.73
C VAL A 122 -15.98 -1.77 -8.83
N THR A 123 -15.40 -2.60 -7.97
CA THR A 123 -16.12 -3.26 -6.87
C THR A 123 -15.67 -2.64 -5.56
N GLN A 124 -16.57 -1.95 -4.85
CA GLN A 124 -16.34 -1.57 -3.47
C GLN A 124 -16.58 -2.78 -2.56
N MET A 125 -15.68 -3.01 -1.60
CA MET A 125 -15.74 -4.13 -0.65
C MET A 125 -15.83 -3.71 0.81
N VAL A 126 -15.20 -2.60 1.18
CA VAL A 126 -15.26 -2.04 2.55
C VAL A 126 -15.79 -0.60 2.46
N PRO A 127 -16.79 -0.21 3.28
CA PRO A 127 -17.21 1.18 3.38
C PRO A 127 -16.03 2.09 3.73
N THR A 128 -15.90 3.25 3.08
CA THR A 128 -14.69 4.09 3.24
C THR A 128 -14.54 4.71 4.64
N LYS A 129 -15.61 4.69 5.44
CA LYS A 129 -15.56 5.05 6.87
C LYS A 129 -14.88 3.98 7.75
N ASP A 130 -14.87 2.72 7.33
CA ASP A 130 -14.30 1.58 8.05
C ASP A 130 -12.83 1.40 7.65
N VAL A 131 -12.00 0.73 8.46
CA VAL A 131 -10.56 0.55 8.19
C VAL A 131 -10.30 -0.80 7.51
N ALA A 132 -10.10 -0.80 6.19
CA ALA A 132 -9.66 -2.00 5.47
C ALA A 132 -8.22 -2.42 5.83
N TRP A 133 -7.93 -3.72 5.78
CA TRP A 133 -6.60 -4.27 6.08
C TRP A 133 -5.79 -4.54 4.79
N HIS A 134 -5.20 -3.49 4.19
CA HIS A 134 -4.53 -3.59 2.87
C HIS A 134 -3.01 -3.34 2.92
N ALA A 135 -2.54 -2.37 3.71
CA ALA A 135 -1.16 -1.89 3.63
C ALA A 135 -0.16 -2.71 4.48
N GLY A 136 -0.64 -3.60 5.36
CA GLY A 136 0.24 -4.33 6.29
C GLY A 136 1.02 -3.42 7.25
N ASN A 137 0.55 -2.19 7.42
CA ASN A 137 1.03 -1.15 8.31
C ASN A 137 -0.20 -0.46 8.90
N TRP A 138 -0.39 -0.55 10.20
CA TRP A 138 -1.63 -0.15 10.86
C TRP A 138 -1.84 1.36 10.79
N THR A 139 -0.80 2.17 11.05
CA THR A 139 -0.89 3.63 10.86
C THR A 139 -1.33 3.99 9.44
N MET A 140 -0.90 3.25 8.42
CA MET A 140 -1.34 3.51 7.04
C MET A 140 -2.77 3.01 6.78
N ASN A 141 -3.16 1.82 7.23
CA ASN A 141 -4.54 1.31 7.09
C ASN A 141 -5.55 2.32 7.68
N GLU A 142 -5.31 2.74 8.91
CA GLU A 142 -6.14 3.69 9.66
C GLU A 142 -6.33 5.04 8.97
N HIS A 143 -5.33 5.49 8.20
CA HIS A 143 -5.32 6.81 7.58
C HIS A 143 -5.52 6.76 6.07
N SER A 144 -5.89 5.60 5.50
CA SER A 144 -5.95 5.47 4.05
C SER A 144 -7.15 4.70 3.52
N ILE A 145 -7.33 4.85 2.21
CA ILE A 145 -8.21 4.03 1.39
C ILE A 145 -7.34 3.21 0.44
N GLY A 146 -7.27 1.90 0.65
CA GLY A 146 -6.66 0.95 -0.29
C GLY A 146 -7.53 0.65 -1.52
N ILE A 147 -6.93 0.70 -2.70
CA ILE A 147 -7.52 0.38 -4.00
C ILE A 147 -6.66 -0.66 -4.71
N GLU A 148 -7.23 -1.83 -4.93
CA GLU A 148 -6.63 -2.96 -5.63
C GLU A 148 -6.89 -2.87 -7.13
N HIS A 149 -5.86 -3.01 -7.94
CA HIS A 149 -5.95 -3.05 -9.40
C HIS A 149 -5.69 -4.48 -9.86
N GLU A 150 -6.57 -5.07 -10.67
CA GLU A 150 -6.33 -6.40 -11.21
C GLU A 150 -5.01 -6.41 -11.98
N GLY A 151 -4.02 -7.16 -11.49
CA GLY A 151 -2.70 -7.18 -12.08
C GLY A 151 -1.68 -8.03 -11.33
N ILE A 152 -0.52 -8.15 -11.98
CA ILE A 152 0.69 -8.80 -11.46
C ILE A 152 1.82 -7.82 -11.77
N ALA A 153 2.55 -7.37 -10.75
CA ALA A 153 3.56 -6.31 -10.87
C ALA A 153 4.70 -6.69 -11.82
N THR A 154 5.02 -7.99 -11.92
CA THR A 154 6.00 -8.53 -12.89
C THR A 154 5.52 -8.49 -14.35
N GLN A 155 4.24 -8.25 -14.58
CA GLN A 155 3.58 -8.27 -15.88
C GLN A 155 2.79 -6.99 -16.18
N GLY A 156 3.10 -5.88 -15.50
CA GLY A 156 2.29 -4.65 -15.53
C GLY A 156 2.02 -4.07 -16.94
N GLY A 157 2.92 -4.27 -17.91
CA GLY A 157 2.66 -3.91 -19.32
C GLY A 157 1.47 -4.63 -19.98
N THR A 158 0.98 -5.71 -19.36
CA THR A 158 -0.21 -6.48 -19.79
C THR A 158 -1.48 -6.06 -19.05
N TRP A 159 -1.35 -5.76 -17.76
CA TRP A 159 -2.49 -5.59 -16.84
C TRP A 159 -2.93 -4.13 -16.69
N TYR A 160 -2.01 -3.17 -16.81
CA TYR A 160 -2.31 -1.77 -16.52
C TYR A 160 -2.89 -1.06 -17.75
N THR A 161 -4.15 -1.38 -18.05
CA THR A 161 -4.86 -0.83 -19.21
C THR A 161 -5.28 0.63 -19.00
N GLU A 162 -5.49 1.33 -20.11
CA GLU A 162 -6.00 2.70 -20.09
C GLU A 162 -7.41 2.79 -19.47
N GLN A 163 -8.25 1.79 -19.68
CA GLN A 163 -9.59 1.72 -19.07
C GLN A 163 -9.48 1.71 -17.54
N MET A 164 -8.58 0.86 -17.01
CA MET A 164 -8.36 0.76 -15.59
C MET A 164 -7.75 2.03 -15.00
N TYR A 165 -6.73 2.62 -15.65
CA TYR A 165 -6.15 3.89 -15.22
C TYR A 165 -7.20 5.01 -15.13
N ARG A 166 -8.08 5.12 -16.13
CA ARG A 166 -9.14 6.14 -16.16
C ARG A 166 -10.19 5.93 -15.07
N ALA A 167 -10.67 4.70 -14.92
CA ALA A 167 -11.62 4.34 -13.87
C ALA A 167 -11.05 4.62 -12.47
N SER A 168 -9.81 4.20 -12.25
CA SER A 168 -9.06 4.47 -11.02
C SER A 168 -8.90 5.97 -10.77
N ALA A 169 -8.49 6.75 -11.78
CA ALA A 169 -8.32 8.19 -11.64
C ALA A 169 -9.65 8.90 -11.32
N GLU A 170 -10.77 8.49 -11.92
CA GLU A 170 -12.09 9.03 -11.59
C GLU A 170 -12.51 8.72 -10.15
N LEU A 171 -12.31 7.47 -9.70
CA LEU A 171 -12.55 7.07 -8.32
C LEU A 171 -11.68 7.89 -7.35
N VAL A 172 -10.38 7.98 -7.60
CA VAL A 172 -9.45 8.71 -6.74
C VAL A 172 -9.76 10.19 -6.68
N LYS A 173 -10.12 10.84 -7.79
CA LYS A 173 -10.57 12.25 -7.77
C LYS A 173 -11.80 12.44 -6.89
N TYR A 174 -12.77 11.52 -6.96
CA TYR A 174 -13.97 11.57 -6.12
C TYR A 174 -13.64 11.40 -4.63
N LEU A 175 -12.83 10.40 -4.29
CA LEU A 175 -12.41 10.14 -2.91
C LEU A 175 -11.57 11.29 -2.35
N ALA A 176 -10.64 11.81 -3.14
CA ALA A 176 -9.81 12.94 -2.76
C ALA A 176 -10.63 14.21 -2.51
N ALA A 177 -11.65 14.47 -3.32
CA ALA A 177 -12.58 15.58 -3.09
C ALA A 177 -13.42 15.37 -1.81
N LYS A 178 -13.91 14.15 -1.57
CA LYS A 178 -14.73 13.80 -0.40
C LYS A 178 -13.95 13.94 0.91
N TYR A 179 -12.69 13.51 0.93
CA TYR A 179 -11.84 13.45 2.13
C TYR A 179 -10.78 14.54 2.21
N HIS A 180 -10.80 15.50 1.28
CA HIS A 180 -9.83 16.60 1.19
C HIS A 180 -8.37 16.12 1.11
N ILE A 181 -8.14 15.01 0.40
CA ILE A 181 -6.81 14.44 0.19
C ILE A 181 -6.14 15.19 -0.97
N PRO A 182 -4.95 15.80 -0.78
CA PRO A 182 -4.22 16.42 -1.87
C PRO A 182 -3.88 15.41 -2.97
N LEU A 183 -4.06 15.80 -4.23
CA LEU A 183 -3.63 14.99 -5.38
C LEU A 183 -2.13 15.22 -5.64
N ASP A 184 -1.29 14.57 -4.85
CA ASP A 184 0.16 14.51 -5.06
C ASP A 184 0.72 13.15 -4.62
N ARG A 185 1.97 12.86 -4.96
CA ARG A 185 2.63 11.58 -4.61
C ARG A 185 3.09 11.48 -3.15
N ARG A 186 2.75 12.46 -2.29
CA ARG A 186 2.86 12.33 -0.83
C ARG A 186 1.58 11.72 -0.24
N HIS A 187 0.45 11.83 -0.94
CA HIS A 187 -0.86 11.40 -0.45
C HIS A 187 -1.48 10.27 -1.28
N ILE A 188 -1.24 10.25 -2.59
CA ILE A 188 -1.52 9.11 -3.46
C ILE A 188 -0.26 8.26 -3.45
N LEU A 189 -0.30 7.09 -2.82
CA LEU A 189 0.85 6.22 -2.53
C LEU A 189 0.70 4.87 -3.26
N GLY A 190 1.80 4.22 -3.63
CA GLY A 190 1.81 2.79 -3.93
C GLY A 190 2.06 1.99 -2.65
N HIS A 191 1.77 0.69 -2.64
CA HIS A 191 2.17 -0.17 -1.50
C HIS A 191 3.69 -0.20 -1.34
N GLU A 192 4.44 -0.07 -2.43
CA GLU A 192 5.89 0.14 -2.44
C GLU A 192 6.33 1.31 -1.54
N ASP A 193 5.54 2.39 -1.46
CA ASP A 193 5.85 3.56 -0.64
C ASP A 193 5.64 3.29 0.87
N ILE A 194 5.11 2.13 1.28
CA ILE A 194 4.75 1.85 2.66
C ILE A 194 5.82 0.98 3.32
N SER A 195 6.42 1.43 4.43
CA SER A 195 7.32 0.57 5.21
C SER A 195 6.54 -0.46 6.02
N ARG A 196 7.20 -1.56 6.39
CA ARG A 196 6.72 -2.39 7.50
C ARG A 196 6.78 -1.58 8.79
N GLU A 197 5.83 -1.86 9.69
CA GLU A 197 5.71 -1.16 10.98
C GLU A 197 6.61 -1.73 12.09
N ARG A 198 7.12 -2.96 11.90
CA ARG A 198 7.85 -3.76 12.91
C ARG A 198 9.03 -4.50 12.26
N THR A 199 10.05 -4.84 13.05
CA THR A 199 11.30 -5.47 12.58
C THR A 199 11.11 -6.90 12.02
N THR A 200 10.05 -7.60 12.42
CA THR A 200 9.73 -8.95 11.92
C THR A 200 9.35 -8.90 10.46
N ASN A 201 10.00 -9.72 9.62
CA ASN A 201 9.79 -9.77 8.16
C ASN A 201 9.88 -8.39 7.48
N PHE A 202 10.73 -7.50 7.99
CA PHE A 202 10.84 -6.13 7.51
C PHE A 202 11.23 -6.06 6.01
N ALA A 203 12.08 -6.99 5.55
CA ALA A 203 12.48 -7.11 4.14
C ALA A 203 11.36 -7.59 3.21
N ALA A 204 10.34 -8.28 3.75
CA ALA A 204 9.17 -8.71 2.99
C ALA A 204 8.13 -7.59 2.83
N ALA A 205 8.57 -6.33 2.87
CA ALA A 205 7.73 -5.19 2.55
C ALA A 205 7.29 -5.28 1.08
N HIS A 206 6.02 -4.96 0.83
CA HIS A 206 5.43 -5.04 -0.49
C HIS A 206 6.06 -4.04 -1.46
N TRP A 207 5.93 -4.32 -2.76
CA TRP A 207 6.50 -3.51 -3.85
C TRP A 207 5.50 -3.25 -4.98
N ASP A 208 4.25 -3.67 -4.84
CA ASP A 208 3.17 -3.32 -5.76
C ASP A 208 2.85 -1.81 -5.71
N PRO A 209 2.40 -1.21 -6.83
CA PRO A 209 2.13 -1.82 -8.15
C PRO A 209 3.40 -1.97 -9.02
N GLY A 210 4.58 -1.82 -8.43
CA GLY A 210 5.85 -2.11 -9.09
C GLY A 210 6.24 -1.20 -10.25
N PRO A 211 7.32 -1.56 -10.95
CA PRO A 211 7.99 -0.66 -11.90
C PRO A 211 7.15 -0.24 -13.12
N TYR A 212 6.15 -1.04 -13.48
CA TYR A 212 5.40 -0.85 -14.72
C TYR A 212 4.14 0.03 -14.53
N TRP A 213 3.84 0.43 -13.30
CA TRP A 213 2.80 1.42 -13.05
C TRP A 213 3.30 2.83 -13.41
N ASP A 214 2.76 3.42 -14.48
CA ASP A 214 3.12 4.76 -14.94
C ASP A 214 2.51 5.82 -14.03
N TRP A 215 3.24 6.12 -12.95
CA TRP A 215 2.87 7.17 -12.01
C TRP A 215 2.69 8.54 -12.68
N ASN A 216 3.46 8.88 -13.73
CA ASN A 216 3.32 10.18 -14.38
C ASN A 216 2.02 10.26 -15.16
N HIS A 217 1.70 9.25 -15.97
CA HIS A 217 0.41 9.17 -16.65
C HIS A 217 -0.78 9.13 -15.68
N TYR A 218 -0.65 8.36 -14.61
CA TYR A 218 -1.71 8.29 -13.59
C TYR A 218 -1.97 9.67 -12.95
N MET A 219 -0.91 10.39 -12.57
CA MET A 219 -1.02 11.74 -12.02
C MET A 219 -1.56 12.76 -13.05
N ASP A 220 -1.28 12.58 -14.34
CA ASP A 220 -1.87 13.38 -15.42
C ASP A 220 -3.40 13.18 -15.51
N LEU A 221 -3.87 11.92 -15.44
CA LEU A 221 -5.30 11.59 -15.43
C LEU A 221 -6.04 12.11 -14.18
N LEU A 222 -5.33 12.21 -13.05
CA LEU A 222 -5.81 12.87 -11.84
C LEU A 222 -5.90 14.40 -11.98
N GLY A 223 -5.34 14.99 -13.04
CA GLY A 223 -5.26 16.44 -13.23
C GLY A 223 -4.19 17.11 -12.37
N ALA A 224 -3.24 16.33 -11.84
CA ALA A 224 -2.17 16.79 -10.96
C ALA A 224 -0.78 16.32 -11.48
N PRO A 225 -0.40 16.71 -12.70
CA PRO A 225 0.84 16.26 -13.35
C PRO A 225 2.07 16.56 -12.50
N THR A 226 3.05 15.66 -12.51
CA THR A 226 4.36 15.86 -11.85
C THR A 226 5.11 17.01 -12.54
N LYS A 227 5.08 18.19 -11.91
CA LYS A 227 5.68 19.43 -12.42
C LYS A 227 6.58 20.08 -11.39
N ALA A 228 7.43 21.01 -11.85
CA ALA A 228 8.27 21.79 -10.96
C ALA A 228 7.41 22.58 -9.96
N THR A 229 7.74 22.45 -8.67
CA THR A 229 7.11 23.21 -7.57
C THR A 229 8.12 24.08 -6.82
N GLY A 230 9.41 23.86 -7.05
CA GLY A 230 10.52 24.66 -6.54
C GLY A 230 11.13 25.57 -7.61
N PRO A 231 11.97 26.54 -7.20
CA PRO A 231 12.80 27.30 -8.13
C PRO A 231 13.88 26.42 -8.76
N ALA A 232 14.53 26.91 -9.82
CA ALA A 232 15.55 26.14 -10.56
C ALA A 232 16.77 25.74 -9.71
N ASP A 233 17.07 26.50 -8.66
CA ASP A 233 18.14 26.24 -7.69
C ASP A 233 17.66 25.47 -6.43
N SER A 234 16.47 24.86 -6.50
CA SER A 234 15.93 24.10 -5.39
C SER A 234 16.88 22.98 -4.97
N GLN A 235 17.02 22.81 -3.65
CA GLN A 235 17.77 21.72 -3.04
C GLN A 235 16.95 20.42 -2.93
N VAL A 236 15.75 20.39 -3.50
CA VAL A 236 14.89 19.21 -3.56
C VAL A 236 14.51 18.97 -5.01
N VAL A 237 14.61 17.71 -5.43
CA VAL A 237 14.19 17.25 -6.76
C VAL A 237 13.11 16.20 -6.63
N THR A 238 12.14 16.21 -7.53
CA THR A 238 11.18 15.11 -7.73
C THR A 238 11.63 14.26 -8.89
N ILE A 239 11.67 12.94 -8.70
CA ILE A 239 11.97 11.97 -9.77
C ILE A 239 10.85 11.98 -10.79
N ARG A 240 11.20 12.09 -12.07
CA ARG A 240 10.26 12.15 -13.18
C ARG A 240 10.94 11.72 -14.49
N PRO A 241 11.31 10.43 -14.63
CA PRO A 241 11.76 9.90 -15.91
C PRO A 241 10.62 9.95 -16.94
N ASP A 242 10.97 10.02 -18.21
CA ASP A 242 10.03 9.80 -19.31
C ASP A 242 9.73 8.30 -19.40
N PHE A 243 8.51 7.89 -19.03
CA PHE A 243 8.17 6.47 -18.89
C PHE A 243 8.39 5.67 -20.19
N ALA A 244 8.03 6.25 -21.35
CA ALA A 244 8.12 5.56 -22.63
C ALA A 244 9.58 5.27 -23.05
N THR A 245 10.51 6.18 -22.73
CA THR A 245 11.93 6.06 -23.11
C THR A 245 12.82 5.53 -21.98
N ASN A 246 12.37 5.58 -20.73
CA ASN A 246 13.06 5.01 -19.58
C ASN A 246 12.78 3.50 -19.51
N GLN A 247 13.65 2.71 -20.12
CA GLN A 247 13.53 1.26 -20.23
C GLN A 247 14.75 0.55 -19.62
N PRO A 248 14.96 0.66 -18.30
CA PRO A 248 16.05 -0.04 -17.62
C PRO A 248 15.92 -1.56 -17.76
N GLU A 249 17.04 -2.28 -17.71
CA GLU A 249 17.01 -3.74 -17.64
C GLU A 249 16.40 -4.19 -16.32
N LEU A 250 15.47 -5.14 -16.40
CA LEU A 250 14.84 -5.82 -15.28
C LEU A 250 14.92 -7.33 -15.50
N THR A 251 15.02 -8.09 -14.42
CA THR A 251 15.05 -9.54 -14.43
C THR A 251 13.98 -10.11 -13.49
N ASP A 252 13.43 -11.27 -13.86
CA ASP A 252 12.61 -12.09 -12.97
C ASP A 252 13.48 -13.21 -12.39
N CYS A 253 13.64 -13.18 -11.07
CA CYS A 253 14.44 -14.13 -10.29
C CYS A 253 13.58 -15.08 -9.44
N ALA A 254 12.26 -15.18 -9.70
CA ALA A 254 11.38 -16.14 -9.01
C ALA A 254 11.81 -17.60 -9.21
N SER A 255 12.59 -17.87 -10.26
CA SER A 255 13.29 -19.14 -10.46
C SER A 255 14.73 -18.92 -10.94
N ALA A 256 15.61 -19.89 -10.67
CA ALA A 256 17.00 -19.85 -11.12
C ALA A 256 17.18 -20.67 -12.42
N PRO A 257 17.92 -20.15 -13.43
CA PRO A 257 18.54 -18.83 -13.48
C PRO A 257 17.52 -17.70 -13.69
N CYS A 258 17.84 -16.49 -13.21
CA CYS A 258 17.02 -15.31 -13.49
C CYS A 258 16.88 -15.07 -14.99
N THR A 259 15.73 -14.53 -15.41
CA THR A 259 15.43 -14.25 -16.82
C THR A 259 15.28 -12.75 -17.04
N THR A 260 15.97 -12.19 -18.03
CA THR A 260 15.79 -10.80 -18.46
C THR A 260 14.38 -10.59 -19.01
N LEU A 261 13.68 -9.60 -18.47
CA LEU A 261 12.35 -9.21 -18.91
C LEU A 261 12.43 -8.38 -20.20
N PRO A 262 11.38 -8.41 -21.06
CA PRO A 262 11.32 -7.55 -22.23
C PRO A 262 11.47 -6.06 -21.86
N ALA A 263 12.17 -5.30 -22.70
CA ALA A 263 12.27 -3.85 -22.52
C ALA A 263 10.89 -3.21 -22.47
N HIS A 264 10.63 -2.44 -21.42
CA HIS A 264 9.35 -1.79 -21.16
C HIS A 264 9.60 -0.50 -20.38
N GLY A 265 8.68 0.46 -20.51
CA GLY A 265 8.73 1.67 -19.71
C GLY A 265 8.68 1.37 -18.22
N ALA A 266 9.52 2.04 -17.44
CA ALA A 266 9.59 1.89 -15.99
C ALA A 266 9.47 3.24 -15.28
N ASN A 267 8.88 3.21 -14.09
CA ASN A 267 8.60 4.39 -13.28
C ASN A 267 9.75 4.80 -12.35
N PHE A 268 10.96 4.27 -12.51
CA PHE A 268 12.08 4.54 -11.60
C PHE A 268 13.39 4.82 -12.34
N VAL A 269 14.36 5.39 -11.62
CA VAL A 269 15.78 5.43 -12.05
C VAL A 269 16.63 4.59 -11.09
N TYR A 270 17.62 3.89 -11.63
CA TYR A 270 18.58 3.13 -10.81
C TYR A 270 19.52 4.05 -10.04
N LEU A 271 19.88 3.61 -8.84
CA LEU A 271 20.74 4.32 -7.91
C LEU A 271 22.07 3.58 -7.75
N HIS A 272 23.14 4.30 -8.05
CA HIS A 272 24.52 3.85 -8.06
C HIS A 272 25.31 4.43 -6.89
N THR A 273 26.37 3.72 -6.52
CA THR A 273 27.31 4.12 -5.46
C THR A 273 28.22 5.29 -5.85
N ALA A 274 28.40 5.55 -7.15
CA ALA A 274 29.21 6.64 -7.68
C ALA A 274 28.57 7.22 -8.97
N PRO A 275 29.00 8.41 -9.45
CA PRO A 275 28.52 8.98 -10.72
C PRO A 275 29.14 8.27 -11.94
N ASP A 276 28.89 6.96 -12.04
CA ASP A 276 29.39 6.05 -13.05
C ASP A 276 28.43 4.87 -13.20
N ALA A 277 27.95 4.60 -14.41
CA ALA A 277 27.03 3.51 -14.71
C ALA A 277 27.67 2.12 -14.50
N ALA A 278 29.01 2.04 -14.51
CA ALA A 278 29.73 0.82 -14.17
C ALA A 278 29.91 0.62 -12.65
N SER A 279 29.59 1.64 -11.83
CA SER A 279 29.65 1.48 -10.38
C SER A 279 28.49 0.61 -9.88
N PRO A 280 28.69 -0.15 -8.79
CA PRO A 280 27.63 -0.97 -8.22
C PRO A 280 26.38 -0.16 -7.90
N LEU A 281 25.22 -0.80 -8.06
CA LEU A 281 23.97 -0.30 -7.48
C LEU A 281 24.13 -0.19 -5.96
N ILE A 282 23.42 0.76 -5.35
CA ILE A 282 23.42 0.92 -3.89
C ILE A 282 22.84 -0.33 -3.22
N THR A 283 23.08 -0.48 -1.92
CA THR A 283 22.57 -1.60 -1.13
C THR A 283 21.68 -1.09 0.00
N ASP A 284 20.57 -1.78 0.27
CA ASP A 284 19.83 -1.64 1.51
C ASP A 284 20.11 -2.87 2.38
N ARG A 285 20.64 -2.67 3.59
CA ARG A 285 21.00 -3.76 4.52
C ARG A 285 19.80 -4.59 4.99
N VAL A 286 18.58 -4.11 4.78
CA VAL A 286 17.36 -4.89 5.00
C VAL A 286 17.15 -5.88 3.86
N VAL A 287 17.30 -5.45 2.62
CA VAL A 287 17.06 -6.28 1.42
C VAL A 287 18.25 -7.23 1.19
N HIS A 288 19.46 -6.69 1.33
CA HIS A 288 20.74 -7.36 1.15
C HIS A 288 21.51 -7.40 2.47
N PRO A 289 21.14 -8.29 3.42
CA PRO A 289 21.73 -8.33 4.76
C PRO A 289 23.22 -8.69 4.76
N ASP A 290 23.71 -9.38 3.73
CA ASP A 290 25.13 -9.67 3.53
C ASP A 290 25.93 -8.47 2.99
N GLY A 291 25.26 -7.38 2.61
CA GLY A 291 25.86 -6.18 2.05
C GLY A 291 26.21 -6.29 0.58
N THR A 292 25.68 -7.29 -0.13
CA THR A 292 25.75 -7.32 -1.59
C THR A 292 25.05 -6.10 -2.19
N ALA A 293 25.50 -5.71 -3.38
CA ALA A 293 24.89 -4.61 -4.12
C ALA A 293 23.46 -4.96 -4.53
N GLY A 294 22.64 -3.94 -4.76
CA GLY A 294 21.37 -4.07 -5.43
C GLY A 294 21.49 -4.76 -6.79
N THR A 295 20.38 -5.28 -7.28
CA THR A 295 20.31 -6.14 -8.45
C THR A 295 19.28 -5.63 -9.44
N THR A 296 19.32 -6.17 -10.67
CA THR A 296 18.27 -5.89 -11.67
C THR A 296 17.02 -6.73 -11.44
N ALA A 297 16.91 -7.48 -10.34
CA ALA A 297 15.69 -8.22 -10.03
C ALA A 297 14.52 -7.24 -9.87
N ILE A 298 13.37 -7.56 -10.45
CA ILE A 298 12.25 -6.61 -10.51
C ILE A 298 11.71 -6.27 -9.12
N ASP A 299 11.72 -7.23 -8.21
CA ASP A 299 11.31 -7.13 -6.82
C ASP A 299 12.39 -6.54 -5.89
N ASP A 300 13.63 -6.38 -6.38
CA ASP A 300 14.69 -5.69 -5.63
C ASP A 300 14.49 -4.17 -5.69
N TRP A 301 13.88 -3.62 -4.66
CA TRP A 301 13.57 -2.19 -4.59
C TRP A 301 14.69 -1.36 -3.93
N SER A 302 15.81 -1.98 -3.54
CA SER A 302 16.84 -1.33 -2.72
C SER A 302 17.55 -0.16 -3.40
N ASP A 303 17.53 -0.12 -4.74
CA ASP A 303 18.29 0.78 -5.59
C ASP A 303 17.41 1.61 -6.56
N LYS A 304 16.11 1.71 -6.31
CA LYS A 304 15.16 2.34 -7.26
C LYS A 304 14.56 3.62 -6.70
N ALA A 305 14.82 4.77 -7.34
CA ALA A 305 14.13 6.02 -7.03
C ALA A 305 12.87 6.15 -7.91
N VAL A 306 11.69 6.11 -7.29
CA VAL A 306 10.40 6.01 -7.98
C VAL A 306 9.83 7.38 -8.37
N ALA A 307 9.17 7.44 -9.52
CA ALA A 307 8.55 8.63 -10.10
C ALA A 307 7.54 9.28 -9.14
N GLY A 308 7.62 10.62 -9.07
CA GLY A 308 6.81 11.44 -8.19
C GLY A 308 7.35 11.56 -6.77
N ARG A 309 8.31 10.73 -6.34
CA ARG A 309 8.97 10.86 -5.04
C ARG A 309 10.01 11.98 -5.07
N SER A 310 10.13 12.70 -3.96
CA SER A 310 11.00 13.87 -3.85
C SER A 310 12.12 13.64 -2.84
N TYR A 311 13.32 14.07 -3.20
CA TYR A 311 14.55 13.83 -2.44
C TYR A 311 15.36 15.11 -2.31
N VAL A 312 16.12 15.22 -1.21
CA VAL A 312 17.08 16.30 -1.04
C VAL A 312 18.34 15.98 -1.85
N LEU A 313 18.85 16.97 -2.58
CA LEU A 313 20.11 16.86 -3.31
C LEU A 313 21.28 16.65 -2.33
N ALA A 314 22.16 15.72 -2.68
CA ALA A 314 23.42 15.45 -1.99
C ALA A 314 24.65 15.90 -2.79
N GLY A 315 24.48 16.16 -4.11
CA GLY A 315 25.55 16.63 -4.98
C GLY A 315 25.21 16.47 -6.46
N GLU A 316 26.08 16.97 -7.33
CA GLU A 316 25.97 16.85 -8.79
C GLU A 316 27.38 16.68 -9.39
N GLN A 317 27.50 15.89 -10.45
CA GLN A 317 28.76 15.69 -11.18
C GLN A 317 28.48 15.38 -12.66
N GLY A 318 28.66 16.36 -13.53
CA GLY A 318 28.37 16.20 -14.97
C GLY A 318 26.89 15.87 -15.18
N ASP A 319 26.61 14.78 -15.90
CA ASP A 319 25.24 14.29 -16.13
C ASP A 319 24.68 13.46 -14.96
N TRP A 320 25.30 13.50 -13.78
CA TRP A 320 24.88 12.72 -12.61
C TRP A 320 24.36 13.61 -11.48
N THR A 321 23.26 13.16 -10.87
CA THR A 321 22.67 13.79 -9.69
C THR A 321 22.77 12.83 -8.51
N ALA A 322 23.19 13.34 -7.35
CA ALA A 322 23.17 12.62 -6.08
C ALA A 322 22.02 13.08 -5.19
N ILE A 323 21.38 12.14 -4.51
CA ILE A 323 20.32 12.37 -3.52
C ILE A 323 20.65 11.66 -2.20
N TRP A 324 20.10 12.17 -1.10
CA TRP A 324 20.02 11.41 0.15
C TRP A 324 18.92 10.37 0.03
N TYR A 325 19.29 9.09 0.15
CA TYR A 325 18.41 7.95 -0.03
C TYR A 325 18.81 6.82 0.92
N GLY A 326 17.90 6.35 1.76
CA GLY A 326 18.09 5.14 2.57
C GLY A 326 19.25 5.21 3.57
N GLY A 327 19.67 6.39 4.01
CA GLY A 327 20.80 6.56 4.93
C GLY A 327 22.15 6.71 4.24
N GLN A 328 22.17 6.90 2.93
CA GLN A 328 23.39 7.05 2.14
C GLN A 328 23.20 8.06 1.01
N GLN A 329 24.33 8.46 0.41
CA GLN A 329 24.33 9.22 -0.83
C GLN A 329 24.17 8.23 -2.00
N ALA A 330 23.27 8.53 -2.92
CA ALA A 330 22.96 7.67 -4.06
C ALA A 330 22.93 8.49 -5.36
N TRP A 331 23.52 7.96 -6.42
CA TRP A 331 23.72 8.64 -7.70
C TRP A 331 22.84 8.06 -8.81
N PHE A 332 22.28 8.90 -9.67
CA PHE A 332 21.60 8.45 -10.89
C PHE A 332 21.96 9.34 -12.07
N GLU A 333 21.87 8.76 -13.27
CA GLU A 333 22.07 9.51 -14.51
C GLU A 333 20.88 10.46 -14.75
N ASN A 334 21.18 11.72 -15.00
CA ASN A 334 20.20 12.80 -15.14
C ASN A 334 20.64 13.83 -16.20
N PRO A 335 20.92 13.40 -17.45
CA PRO A 335 21.50 14.26 -18.47
C PRO A 335 20.54 15.41 -18.80
N GLY A 336 21.02 16.65 -18.64
CA GLY A 336 20.20 17.85 -18.83
C GLY A 336 18.97 17.91 -17.91
N HIS A 337 19.02 17.26 -16.74
CA HIS A 337 17.97 17.20 -15.72
C HIS A 337 16.66 16.58 -16.23
N ARG A 338 16.73 15.71 -17.24
CA ARG A 338 15.55 15.11 -17.89
C ARG A 338 14.78 14.13 -17.01
N ALA A 339 15.43 13.53 -16.01
CA ALA A 339 14.82 12.57 -15.09
C ALA A 339 14.26 13.22 -13.82
N THR A 340 14.28 14.55 -13.70
CA THR A 340 13.85 15.26 -12.49
C THR A 340 13.12 16.56 -12.77
N VAL A 341 12.45 17.09 -11.73
CA VAL A 341 12.06 18.50 -11.66
C VAL A 341 12.41 19.12 -10.31
N PRO A 342 12.71 20.43 -10.26
CA PRO A 342 12.89 21.12 -8.99
C PRO A 342 11.59 21.13 -8.17
N ALA A 343 11.71 20.80 -6.90
CA ALA A 343 10.58 20.63 -6.00
C ALA A 343 10.67 21.56 -4.79
N ARG A 344 9.53 21.96 -4.23
CA ARG A 344 9.48 22.63 -2.92
C ARG A 344 9.06 21.62 -1.87
N ALA A 345 9.87 21.47 -0.83
CA ALA A 345 9.52 20.66 0.33
C ALA A 345 10.20 21.18 1.60
N GLN A 346 9.57 20.94 2.74
CA GLN A 346 10.25 21.03 4.02
C GLN A 346 11.28 19.91 4.11
N ARG A 347 12.42 20.22 4.71
CA ARG A 347 13.52 19.29 4.93
C ARG A 347 13.90 19.27 6.40
N VAL A 348 14.37 18.13 6.85
CA VAL A 348 14.92 17.97 8.19
C VAL A 348 16.24 17.21 8.16
N THR A 349 17.05 17.46 9.17
CA THR A 349 18.31 16.78 9.44
C THR A 349 18.40 16.41 10.92
N ALA A 350 19.32 15.52 11.28
CA ALA A 350 19.65 15.22 12.66
C ALA A 350 21.12 15.53 12.95
N ALA A 351 21.39 16.02 14.17
CA ALA A 351 22.75 16.29 14.65
C ALA A 351 23.50 15.00 15.02
N THR A 352 22.77 13.96 15.40
CA THR A 352 23.26 12.60 15.68
C THR A 352 22.43 11.60 14.89
N SER A 353 22.88 10.33 14.80
CA SER A 353 22.00 9.29 14.26
C SER A 353 20.80 9.10 15.19
N VAL A 354 19.58 9.09 14.63
CA VAL A 354 18.32 8.96 15.38
C VAL A 354 17.49 7.79 14.88
N PRO A 355 16.70 7.14 15.75
CA PRO A 355 15.86 6.02 15.35
C PRO A 355 14.77 6.47 14.38
N LEU A 356 14.43 5.59 13.45
CA LEU A 356 13.22 5.69 12.64
C LEU A 356 12.18 4.70 13.15
N TYR A 357 10.92 4.98 12.85
CA TYR A 357 9.77 4.20 13.24
C TYR A 357 8.92 3.89 12.01
N GLY A 358 8.34 2.69 11.95
CA GLY A 358 7.40 2.32 10.89
C GLY A 358 5.95 2.72 11.18
N ARG A 359 5.68 3.29 12.36
CA ARG A 359 4.35 3.72 12.84
C ARG A 359 4.46 4.85 13.84
N ALA A 360 3.37 5.58 14.04
CA ALA A 360 3.27 6.72 14.96
C ALA A 360 2.19 6.47 16.02
N PHE A 361 2.46 5.60 17.00
CA PHE A 361 1.49 5.26 18.05
C PHE A 361 1.74 6.01 19.37
N PRO A 362 0.71 6.12 20.24
CA PRO A 362 0.88 6.54 21.63
C PRO A 362 1.77 5.58 22.42
N GLU A 363 2.46 6.08 23.43
CA GLU A 363 3.20 5.28 24.40
C GLU A 363 2.22 4.50 25.30
N GLN A 364 2.64 3.37 25.87
CA GLN A 364 1.76 2.51 26.69
C GLN A 364 1.03 3.26 27.81
N SER A 365 1.69 4.24 28.44
CA SER A 365 1.11 5.05 29.53
C SER A 365 -0.02 5.98 29.10
N GLU A 366 -0.21 6.18 27.79
CA GLU A 366 -1.21 7.09 27.23
C GLU A 366 -2.54 6.38 26.91
N TYR A 367 -2.59 5.05 27.03
CA TYR A 367 -3.81 4.27 26.82
C TYR A 367 -4.73 4.38 28.04
N PRO A 368 -6.04 4.65 27.85
CA PRO A 368 -7.03 4.57 28.92
C PRO A 368 -7.05 3.20 29.59
N ALA A 369 -7.40 3.15 30.88
CA ALA A 369 -7.38 1.91 31.66
C ALA A 369 -8.36 0.85 31.13
N GLU A 370 -9.40 1.28 30.44
CA GLU A 370 -10.43 0.43 29.83
C GLU A 370 -9.95 -0.24 28.53
N ILE A 371 -8.88 0.27 27.92
CA ILE A 371 -8.29 -0.29 26.71
C ILE A 371 -7.09 -1.15 27.11
N PRO A 372 -7.18 -2.50 27.04
CA PRO A 372 -6.08 -3.37 27.39
C PRO A 372 -4.94 -3.18 26.39
N PHE A 373 -3.79 -2.71 26.87
CA PHE A 373 -2.62 -2.53 26.02
C PHE A 373 -2.14 -3.87 25.45
N ASP A 374 -2.18 -4.00 24.13
CA ASP A 374 -1.59 -5.13 23.42
C ASP A 374 -0.08 -4.87 23.23
N PRO A 375 0.81 -5.76 23.67
CA PRO A 375 2.25 -5.62 23.46
C PRO A 375 2.64 -5.38 21.99
N ILE A 376 1.81 -5.81 21.02
CA ILE A 376 2.00 -5.54 19.59
C ILE A 376 2.00 -4.03 19.27
N TRP A 377 1.44 -3.17 20.12
CA TRP A 377 1.39 -1.72 19.96
C TRP A 377 2.64 -1.00 20.50
N THR A 378 3.56 -1.70 21.16
CA THR A 378 4.80 -1.10 21.67
C THR A 378 5.60 -0.46 20.54
N VAL A 379 5.83 0.85 20.58
CA VAL A 379 6.60 1.55 19.55
C VAL A 379 8.07 1.17 19.64
N GLY A 380 8.58 0.52 18.60
CA GLY A 380 9.98 0.12 18.48
C GLY A 380 10.62 0.75 17.25
N ALA A 381 11.92 1.04 17.34
CA ALA A 381 12.69 1.48 16.19
C ALA A 381 12.70 0.37 15.12
N ILE A 382 12.58 0.78 13.85
CA ILE A 382 12.78 -0.10 12.70
C ILE A 382 14.28 -0.22 12.39
N PRO A 383 14.71 -1.18 11.53
CA PRO A 383 16.13 -1.42 11.26
C PRO A 383 16.89 -0.24 10.61
N TRP A 384 16.17 0.79 10.15
CA TRP A 384 16.76 2.01 9.61
C TRP A 384 16.93 3.10 10.68
N THR A 385 17.89 3.99 10.45
CA THR A 385 18.16 5.16 11.30
C THR A 385 18.37 6.36 10.40
N LEU A 386 18.01 7.57 10.82
CA LEU A 386 18.36 8.78 10.08
C LEU A 386 19.78 9.20 10.48
N PRO A 387 20.78 9.11 9.58
CA PRO A 387 22.17 9.38 9.94
C PRO A 387 22.42 10.88 10.16
N ALA A 388 23.39 11.20 11.00
CA ALA A 388 23.78 12.57 11.29
C ALA A 388 24.21 13.32 10.01
N GLY A 389 23.74 14.57 9.86
CA GLY A 389 24.13 15.47 8.77
C GLY A 389 23.49 15.20 7.41
N GLN A 390 22.68 14.15 7.26
CA GLN A 390 21.88 13.92 6.06
C GLN A 390 20.57 14.70 6.12
N SER A 391 19.99 15.03 4.97
CA SER A 391 18.76 15.82 4.88
C SER A 391 17.67 15.06 4.15
N TYR A 392 16.46 15.04 4.71
CA TYR A 392 15.33 14.27 4.19
C TYR A 392 14.08 15.13 4.03
N VAL A 393 13.27 14.80 3.03
CA VAL A 393 12.00 15.48 2.75
C VAL A 393 10.95 15.06 3.76
N VAL A 394 10.31 16.05 4.40
CA VAL A 394 9.10 15.84 5.20
C VAL A 394 7.90 15.72 4.27
N THR A 395 7.15 14.62 4.39
CA THR A 395 5.95 14.34 3.60
C THR A 395 4.65 14.52 4.39
N GLY A 396 4.73 14.68 5.71
CA GLY A 396 3.58 14.95 6.56
C GLY A 396 3.94 15.09 8.04
N GLU A 397 2.98 15.53 8.83
CA GLU A 397 3.07 15.61 10.30
C GLU A 397 1.99 14.72 10.92
N PHE A 398 2.36 13.99 11.97
CA PHE A 398 1.51 13.01 12.61
C PHE A 398 1.54 13.18 14.11
N ARG A 399 0.35 13.29 14.68
CA ARG A 399 0.17 13.03 16.10
C ARG A 399 0.17 11.52 16.31
N ALA A 400 0.71 11.09 17.44
CA ALA A 400 0.61 9.71 17.89
C ALA A 400 -0.86 9.27 17.97
N GLU A 401 -1.25 8.26 17.20
CA GLU A 401 -2.62 7.78 17.10
C GLU A 401 -2.65 6.26 16.96
N ASN A 402 -3.64 5.60 17.57
CA ASN A 402 -3.92 4.18 17.39
C ASN A 402 -5.41 3.92 17.63
N TYR A 403 -6.09 3.38 16.63
CA TYR A 403 -7.48 2.95 16.64
C TYR A 403 -7.59 1.56 17.26
N TYR A 404 -8.29 1.50 18.39
CA TYR A 404 -8.55 0.26 19.08
C TYR A 404 -9.87 -0.35 18.58
N ALA A 405 -9.74 -1.49 17.89
CA ALA A 405 -10.86 -2.32 17.47
C ALA A 405 -10.62 -3.80 17.81
N ARG A 406 -11.72 -4.51 18.06
CA ARG A 406 -11.87 -5.95 18.23
C ARG A 406 -13.17 -6.37 17.59
N PHE A 407 -13.38 -7.67 17.46
CA PHE A 407 -14.63 -8.16 16.89
C PHE A 407 -15.86 -7.76 17.73
N ASP A 408 -16.83 -7.10 17.12
CA ASP A 408 -17.99 -6.55 17.85
C ASP A 408 -18.77 -7.61 18.62
N PRO A 409 -19.05 -8.81 18.05
CA PRO A 409 -19.71 -9.88 18.78
C PRO A 409 -18.94 -10.39 20.01
N ALA A 410 -17.64 -10.11 20.13
CA ALA A 410 -16.88 -10.46 21.34
C ALA A 410 -17.21 -9.53 22.53
N GLY A 411 -17.86 -8.39 22.29
CA GLY A 411 -18.37 -7.51 23.34
C GLY A 411 -17.28 -6.88 24.22
N VAL A 412 -16.11 -6.58 23.64
CA VAL A 412 -15.01 -5.97 24.41
C VAL A 412 -15.36 -4.54 24.83
N PRO A 413 -14.97 -4.10 26.05
CA PRO A 413 -15.15 -2.71 26.47
C PRO A 413 -14.36 -1.74 25.60
N ALA A 414 -14.84 -0.49 25.50
CA ALA A 414 -14.17 0.60 24.79
C ALA A 414 -13.80 0.30 23.32
N ASN A 415 -14.46 -0.66 22.67
CA ASN A 415 -14.25 -0.95 21.26
C ASN A 415 -14.49 0.30 20.38
N HIS A 416 -13.85 0.36 19.22
CA HIS A 416 -13.95 1.48 18.27
C HIS A 416 -13.49 2.82 18.86
N THR A 417 -12.36 2.82 19.58
CA THR A 417 -11.83 4.04 20.21
C THR A 417 -10.52 4.47 19.57
N LEU A 418 -10.46 5.70 19.08
CA LEU A 418 -9.21 6.35 18.69
C LEU A 418 -8.45 6.81 19.94
N VAL A 419 -7.27 6.24 20.17
CA VAL A 419 -6.34 6.66 21.23
C VAL A 419 -5.35 7.66 20.63
N THR A 420 -5.24 8.84 21.24
CA THR A 420 -4.28 9.89 20.82
C THR A 420 -3.22 10.11 21.88
N GLY A 421 -1.96 10.20 21.48
CA GLY A 421 -0.82 10.51 22.35
C GLY A 421 -0.31 11.95 22.22
N ALA A 422 0.68 12.30 23.02
CA ALA A 422 1.32 13.61 23.04
C ALA A 422 2.49 13.73 22.04
N ALA A 423 3.08 12.61 21.62
CA ALA A 423 4.20 12.62 20.69
C ALA A 423 3.78 13.12 19.30
N MET A 424 4.62 13.98 18.72
CA MET A 424 4.53 14.40 17.33
C MET A 424 5.64 13.73 16.53
N TYR A 425 5.27 13.21 15.37
CA TYR A 425 6.14 12.57 14.41
C TYR A 425 6.16 13.37 13.11
N LEU A 426 7.32 13.43 12.49
CA LEU A 426 7.44 13.84 11.09
C LEU A 426 7.48 12.58 10.24
N GLN A 427 6.65 12.55 9.21
CA GLN A 427 6.68 11.54 8.17
C GLN A 427 7.73 11.93 7.13
N LEU A 428 8.60 11.01 6.76
CA LEU A 428 9.71 11.23 5.83
C LEU A 428 9.61 10.30 4.63
N SER A 429 10.11 10.76 3.46
CA SER A 429 10.56 9.86 2.40
C SER A 429 12.02 9.51 2.67
N TYR A 430 12.29 8.31 3.17
CA TYR A 430 13.65 7.93 3.59
C TYR A 430 14.44 7.24 2.48
N ASN A 431 13.90 6.17 1.92
CA ASN A 431 14.20 5.70 0.57
C ASN A 431 12.98 6.11 -0.29
N HIS A 432 12.33 5.21 -1.02
CA HIS A 432 10.97 5.49 -1.53
C HIS A 432 9.88 5.33 -0.45
N ARG A 433 10.19 4.63 0.65
CA ARG A 433 9.23 4.34 1.73
C ARG A 433 9.01 5.49 2.71
N VAL A 434 7.77 5.54 3.18
CA VAL A 434 7.27 6.35 4.28
C VAL A 434 7.76 5.76 5.59
N VAL A 435 8.42 6.60 6.39
CA VAL A 435 8.83 6.30 7.76
C VAL A 435 8.53 7.49 8.67
N TYR A 436 8.61 7.28 9.98
CA TYR A 436 8.36 8.29 10.98
C TYR A 436 9.62 8.55 11.82
N VAL A 437 9.82 9.80 12.20
CA VAL A 437 10.82 10.22 13.19
C VAL A 437 10.13 11.09 14.23
N LYS A 438 10.53 11.01 15.51
CA LYS A 438 10.00 11.93 16.53
C LYS A 438 10.44 13.35 16.15
N ALA A 439 9.50 14.29 16.13
CA ALA A 439 9.78 15.68 15.72
C ALA A 439 10.84 16.36 16.62
N SER A 440 10.97 15.92 17.88
CA SER A 440 11.99 16.37 18.83
C SER A 440 13.42 15.99 18.46
N ASP A 441 13.60 14.99 17.60
CA ASP A 441 14.89 14.35 17.35
C ASP A 441 15.58 14.92 16.09
N VAL A 442 14.89 15.82 15.38
CA VAL A 442 15.33 16.42 14.12
C VAL A 442 15.11 17.93 14.11
N GLN A 443 15.78 18.61 13.19
CA GLN A 443 15.71 20.06 13.03
C GLN A 443 15.55 20.43 11.54
N PRO A 444 14.85 21.54 11.22
CA PRO A 444 14.78 22.05 9.85
C PRO A 444 16.16 22.38 9.28
N CYS A 445 16.34 22.21 7.95
CA CYS A 445 17.59 22.51 7.25
C CYS A 445 17.43 23.13 5.86
#